data_AF-A0AB34ZDG1-F1
#
_entry.id   AF-A0AB34ZDG1-F1
#
_cell.length_a   1.000
_cell.length_b   1.000
_cell.length_c   1.000
_cell.angle_alpha   90.00
_cell.angle_beta   90.00
_cell.angle_gamma   90.00
#
_symmetry.space_group_name_H-M   'P 1'
#
loop_
_entity.id
_entity.type
_entity.pdbx_description
1 polymer ?
#
loop_
_entity_poly.entity_id
_entity_poly.type
_entity_poly.pdbx_seq_one_letter_code
_entity_poly.pdbx_strand_id
1 'polypeptide(L)'
;MGTDPIPFRIASQSRSAFHSLNAFRHHADMDRARKNVMSLMAGRSVKAVGDGSGVGQTWLQRWLNPDSPSGIRKSNSDKMRQLADFFEVDVERLMWSDLADPAPPAQSQNVGRQRDMLRVAVRVVAIIKEAGMLDVSDDTYADVLYETLVKAQELGIGEDASELEVVRVAAQVANAYKRG
;
A
#
# COMPACT_ATOMS: atom_id res chain seq x y z
N MET A 1 26.66 -27.77 -7.85
CA MET A 1 25.23 -27.51 -7.62
C MET A 1 25.09 -26.00 -7.53
N GLY A 2 24.55 -25.41 -8.59
CA GLY A 2 24.64 -23.97 -8.88
C GLY A 2 23.55 -23.17 -8.17
N THR A 3 23.97 -22.08 -7.54
CA THR A 3 23.12 -20.96 -7.14
C THR A 3 22.81 -20.10 -8.36
N ASP A 4 21.53 -19.92 -8.68
CA ASP A 4 21.06 -18.97 -9.70
C ASP A 4 21.48 -17.53 -9.32
N PRO A 5 22.10 -16.77 -10.24
CA PRO A 5 22.40 -15.36 -10.01
C PRO A 5 21.20 -14.51 -10.43
N ILE A 6 20.47 -13.95 -9.47
CA ILE A 6 19.53 -12.85 -9.73
C ILE A 6 20.35 -11.64 -10.22
N PRO A 7 20.11 -11.07 -11.41
CA PRO A 7 21.04 -10.13 -12.04
C PRO A 7 20.89 -8.67 -11.58
N PHE A 8 20.14 -8.40 -10.51
CA PHE A 8 19.90 -7.02 -10.04
C PHE A 8 20.27 -6.86 -8.58
N ARG A 9 21.49 -6.34 -8.33
CA ARG A 9 21.81 -5.69 -7.06
C ARG A 9 21.23 -4.28 -7.09
N ILE A 10 19.99 -4.12 -6.62
CA ILE A 10 19.50 -2.79 -6.25
C ILE A 10 20.33 -2.35 -5.04
N ALA A 11 21.30 -1.47 -5.26
CA ALA A 11 22.02 -0.81 -4.19
C ALA A 11 20.99 -0.11 -3.29
N SER A 12 21.10 -0.29 -1.97
CA SER A 12 20.17 0.19 -0.94
C SER A 12 20.16 1.72 -0.75
N GLN A 13 20.32 2.49 -1.83
CA GLN A 13 20.36 3.95 -1.85
C GLN A 13 19.36 4.37 -2.93
N SER A 14 18.12 4.76 -2.61
CA SER A 14 17.82 6.03 -1.96
C SER A 14 16.37 6.02 -1.44
N ARG A 15 16.19 5.97 -0.12
CA ARG A 15 14.87 6.11 0.53
C ARG A 15 14.25 7.52 0.36
N SER A 16 15.00 8.48 -0.18
CA SER A 16 14.57 9.88 -0.29
C SER A 16 13.81 10.22 -1.58
N ALA A 17 13.91 9.40 -2.63
CA ALA A 17 13.22 9.65 -3.90
C ALA A 17 11.68 9.63 -3.80
N PHE A 18 11.14 9.01 -2.75
CA PHE A 18 9.70 8.94 -2.47
C PHE A 18 9.20 9.96 -1.43
N HIS A 19 10.05 10.89 -0.96
CA HIS A 19 9.65 11.82 0.12
C HIS A 19 8.65 12.91 -0.31
N SER A 20 8.58 13.28 -1.60
CA SER A 20 7.66 14.33 -2.06
C SER A 20 6.18 13.90 -2.05
N LEU A 21 5.88 12.60 -2.19
CA LEU A 21 4.53 12.04 -2.10
C LEU A 21 4.04 11.84 -0.65
N ASN A 22 4.93 11.89 0.34
CA ASN A 22 4.55 11.75 1.74
C ASN A 22 3.88 13.01 2.32
N ALA A 23 4.21 14.21 1.82
CA ALA A 23 3.74 15.47 2.39
C ALA A 23 2.22 15.68 2.29
N PHE A 24 1.59 15.23 1.19
CA PHE A 24 0.13 15.32 1.01
C PHE A 24 -0.64 14.15 1.68
N ARG A 25 -0.02 12.98 1.84
CA ARG A 25 -0.54 11.86 2.64
C ARG A 25 -0.73 12.26 4.11
N HIS A 26 0.26 12.96 4.68
CA HIS A 26 0.30 13.31 6.11
C HIS A 26 -0.88 14.14 6.65
N HIS A 27 -1.71 14.79 5.82
CA HIS A 27 -2.86 15.56 6.31
C HIS A 27 -4.18 14.78 6.26
N ALA A 28 -4.47 14.09 5.14
CA ALA A 28 -5.68 13.26 5.01
C ALA A 28 -5.66 12.03 5.92
N ASP A 29 -4.47 11.49 6.19
CA ASP A 29 -4.30 10.29 7.00
C ASP A 29 -4.44 10.54 8.52
N MET A 30 -4.34 11.80 8.96
CA MET A 30 -4.50 12.16 10.38
C MET A 30 -5.94 12.08 10.85
N ASP A 31 -6.88 12.40 9.96
CA ASP A 31 -8.32 12.28 10.26
C ASP A 31 -8.75 10.82 10.38
N ARG A 32 -8.08 9.91 9.66
CA ARG A 32 -8.28 8.47 9.82
C ARG A 32 -7.82 7.98 11.18
N ALA A 33 -6.61 8.34 11.61
CA ALA A 33 -6.11 7.96 12.92
C ALA A 33 -7.03 8.49 14.04
N ARG A 34 -7.54 9.71 13.92
CA ARG A 34 -8.55 10.27 14.85
C ARG A 34 -9.85 9.48 14.84
N LYS A 35 -10.39 9.14 13.67
CA LYS A 35 -11.60 8.30 13.54
C LYS A 35 -11.43 6.93 14.18
N ASN A 36 -10.29 6.28 13.96
CA ASN A 36 -9.95 5.01 14.57
C ASN A 36 -9.91 5.10 16.09
N VAL A 37 -9.20 6.11 16.63
CA VAL A 37 -9.16 6.34 18.07
C VAL A 37 -10.56 6.63 18.63
N MET A 38 -11.37 7.46 17.97
CA MET A 38 -12.76 7.72 18.40
C MET A 38 -13.62 6.45 18.39
N SER A 39 -13.45 5.57 17.39
CA SER A 39 -14.14 4.28 17.31
C SER A 39 -13.71 3.34 18.44
N LEU A 40 -12.41 3.19 18.66
CA LEU A 40 -11.83 2.34 19.71
C LEU A 40 -12.14 2.86 21.13
N MET A 41 -12.42 4.16 21.25
CA MET A 41 -12.89 4.79 22.47
C MET A 41 -14.37 4.55 22.76
N ALA A 42 -15.14 3.87 21.91
CA ALA A 42 -16.56 3.64 22.10
C ALA A 42 -16.87 3.13 23.53
N GLY A 43 -17.67 3.90 24.28
CA GLY A 43 -18.02 3.60 25.68
C GLY A 43 -16.98 4.01 26.74
N ARG A 44 -15.86 4.62 26.36
CA ARG A 44 -14.81 5.13 27.26
C ARG A 44 -14.71 6.66 27.18
N SER A 45 -14.47 7.31 28.32
CA SER A 45 -14.24 8.75 28.34
C SER A 45 -12.81 9.10 27.88
N VAL A 46 -12.63 10.32 27.35
CA VAL A 46 -11.31 10.86 26.99
C VAL A 46 -10.35 10.83 28.18
N LYS A 47 -10.86 11.06 29.39
CA LYS A 47 -10.09 10.96 30.63
C LYS A 47 -9.57 9.54 30.87
N ALA A 48 -10.47 8.55 30.82
CA ALA A 48 -10.11 7.15 31.05
C ALA A 48 -9.05 6.64 30.05
N VAL A 49 -9.20 7.01 28.77
CA VAL A 49 -8.22 6.63 27.72
C VAL A 49 -6.93 7.42 27.86
N GLY A 50 -7.01 8.72 28.15
CA GLY A 50 -5.86 9.59 28.34
C GLY A 50 -4.97 9.14 29.49
N ASP A 51 -5.57 8.75 30.61
CA ASP A 51 -4.86 8.27 31.80
C ASP A 51 -4.36 6.83 31.58
N GLY A 52 -5.20 5.95 31.01
CA GLY A 52 -4.87 4.53 30.79
C GLY A 52 -3.74 4.30 29.76
N SER A 53 -3.65 5.14 28.73
CA SER A 53 -2.58 5.06 27.73
C SER A 53 -1.32 5.86 28.07
N GLY A 54 -1.37 6.72 29.11
CA GLY A 54 -0.25 7.61 29.44
C GLY A 54 -0.06 8.80 28.48
N VAL A 55 -0.95 8.99 27.50
CA VAL A 55 -0.87 10.17 26.61
C VAL A 55 -1.28 11.46 27.33
N GLY A 56 -2.14 11.35 28.33
CA GLY A 56 -2.72 12.45 29.10
C GLY A 56 -4.02 12.98 28.48
N GLN A 57 -5.05 13.17 29.31
CA GLN A 57 -6.38 13.65 28.90
C GLN A 57 -6.32 14.94 28.06
N THR A 58 -5.58 15.95 28.53
CA THR A 58 -5.50 17.27 27.89
C THR A 58 -4.92 17.18 26.48
N TRP A 59 -3.90 16.33 26.29
CA TRP A 59 -3.31 16.14 24.97
C TRP A 59 -4.29 15.44 24.03
N LEU A 60 -4.91 14.34 24.49
CA LEU A 60 -5.85 13.55 23.70
C LEU A 60 -7.07 14.41 23.29
N GLN A 61 -7.62 15.20 24.20
CA GLN A 61 -8.77 16.08 23.92
C GLN A 61 -8.45 17.14 22.87
N ARG A 62 -7.26 17.75 22.94
CA ARG A 62 -6.80 18.76 21.97
C ARG A 62 -6.49 18.14 20.61
N TRP A 63 -5.97 16.91 20.60
CA TRP A 63 -5.66 16.20 19.36
C TRP A 63 -6.90 15.68 18.62
N LEU A 64 -7.92 15.23 19.37
CA LEU A 64 -9.22 14.83 18.80
C LEU A 64 -10.03 16.01 18.25
N ASN A 65 -9.77 17.25 18.71
CA ASN A 65 -10.45 18.46 18.28
C ASN A 65 -9.48 19.45 17.59
N PRO A 66 -8.99 19.13 16.38
CA PRO A 66 -7.94 19.89 15.71
C PRO A 66 -8.35 21.32 15.30
N ASP A 67 -9.65 21.59 15.17
CA ASP A 67 -10.20 22.90 14.78
C ASP A 67 -10.39 23.86 15.96
N SER A 68 -10.20 23.39 17.20
CA SER A 68 -10.25 24.26 18.37
C SER A 68 -9.05 25.23 18.39
N PRO A 69 -9.14 26.39 19.08
CA PRO A 69 -8.02 27.34 19.17
C PRO A 69 -6.73 26.75 19.76
N SER A 70 -6.84 25.67 20.53
CA SER A 70 -5.71 24.93 21.09
C SER A 70 -5.52 23.55 20.44
N GLY A 71 -6.21 23.28 19.35
CA GLY A 71 -6.24 21.99 18.67
C GLY A 71 -4.87 21.56 18.16
N ILE A 72 -4.58 20.26 18.28
CA ILE A 72 -3.32 19.68 17.80
C ILE A 72 -3.57 19.02 16.44
N ARG A 73 -3.04 19.65 15.38
CA ARG A 73 -3.21 19.15 14.01
C ARG A 73 -2.30 17.99 13.64
N LYS A 74 -1.12 17.89 14.29
CA LYS A 74 -0.11 16.85 14.01
C LYS A 74 -0.06 15.81 15.13
N SER A 75 -0.08 14.52 14.77
CA SER A 75 0.15 13.43 15.70
C SER A 75 1.61 13.35 16.13
N ASN A 76 1.83 13.10 17.41
CA ASN A 76 3.14 12.80 17.97
C ASN A 76 3.34 11.27 17.94
N SER A 77 4.43 10.80 17.33
CA SER A 77 4.66 9.36 17.10
C SER A 77 4.70 8.54 18.39
N ASP A 78 5.27 9.07 19.48
CA ASP A 78 5.32 8.36 20.75
C ASP A 78 3.94 8.28 21.41
N LYS A 79 3.14 9.35 21.28
CA LYS A 79 1.74 9.36 21.74
C LYS A 79 0.86 8.41 20.93
N MET A 80 1.11 8.26 19.63
CA MET A 80 0.40 7.29 18.80
C MET A 80 0.79 5.85 19.17
N ARG A 81 2.06 5.59 19.49
CA ARG A 81 2.50 4.28 19.99
C ARG A 81 1.83 3.94 21.33
N GLN A 82 1.79 4.89 22.26
CA GLN A 82 1.09 4.75 23.54
C GLN A 82 -0.41 4.41 23.38
N LEU A 83 -1.10 5.06 22.43
CA LEU A 83 -2.49 4.74 22.12
C LEU A 83 -2.62 3.35 21.48
N ALA A 84 -1.74 3.01 20.55
CA ALA A 84 -1.73 1.72 19.88
C ALA A 84 -1.54 0.57 20.89
N ASP A 85 -0.57 0.70 21.79
CA ASP A 85 -0.31 -0.27 22.86
C ASP A 85 -1.53 -0.41 23.79
N PHE A 86 -2.16 0.71 24.18
CA PHE A 86 -3.34 0.70 25.06
C PHE A 86 -4.57 0.04 24.43
N PHE A 87 -4.74 0.18 23.11
CA PHE A 87 -5.83 -0.46 22.37
C PHE A 87 -5.45 -1.86 21.84
N GLU A 88 -4.24 -2.34 22.15
CA GLU A 88 -3.70 -3.62 21.67
C GLU A 88 -3.76 -3.77 20.14
N VAL A 89 -3.49 -2.66 19.42
CA VAL A 89 -3.45 -2.62 17.96
C VAL A 89 -2.06 -2.22 17.48
N ASP A 90 -1.69 -2.70 16.30
CA ASP A 90 -0.47 -2.24 15.65
C ASP A 90 -0.56 -0.75 15.29
N VAL A 91 0.55 -0.01 15.48
CA VAL A 91 0.58 1.45 15.26
C VAL A 91 0.35 1.82 13.80
N GLU A 92 0.82 1.00 12.84
CA GLU A 92 0.54 1.21 11.43
C GLU A 92 -0.94 0.96 11.13
N ARG A 93 -1.54 -0.08 11.73
CA ARG A 93 -2.98 -0.30 11.59
C ARG A 93 -3.80 0.86 12.17
N LEU A 94 -3.45 1.35 13.36
CA LEU A 94 -4.10 2.50 14.00
C LEU A 94 -4.04 3.75 13.11
N MET A 95 -2.91 3.97 12.43
CA MET A 95 -2.70 5.17 11.62
C MET A 95 -3.29 5.08 10.22
N TRP A 96 -3.22 3.91 9.58
CA TRP A 96 -3.43 3.80 8.13
C TRP A 96 -4.63 2.93 7.72
N SER A 97 -5.08 2.01 8.58
CA SER A 97 -6.24 1.15 8.29
C SER A 97 -7.54 1.83 8.69
N ASP A 98 -8.66 1.46 8.08
CA ASP A 98 -9.97 1.79 8.64
C ASP A 98 -10.32 0.74 9.69
N LEU A 99 -10.39 1.16 10.96
CA LEU A 99 -10.77 0.31 12.08
C LEU A 99 -12.22 0.56 12.52
N ALA A 100 -12.92 1.51 11.89
CA ALA A 100 -14.32 1.82 12.18
C ALA A 100 -15.29 0.99 11.32
N ASP A 101 -14.83 0.51 10.16
CA ASP A 101 -15.55 -0.47 9.35
C ASP A 101 -15.21 -1.89 9.86
N PRO A 102 -16.19 -2.80 10.10
CA PRO A 102 -15.88 -4.21 10.34
C PRO A 102 -15.10 -4.72 9.14
N ALA A 103 -13.79 -4.91 9.33
CA ALA A 103 -12.92 -5.38 8.28
C ALA A 103 -13.54 -6.67 7.69
N PRO A 104 -13.77 -6.75 6.36
CA PRO A 104 -13.91 -8.06 5.75
C PRO A 104 -12.69 -8.89 6.20
N PRO A 105 -12.87 -10.19 6.50
CA PRO A 105 -11.88 -11.00 7.20
C PRO A 105 -10.50 -10.78 6.59
N ALA A 106 -9.52 -10.53 7.47
CA ALA A 106 -8.16 -10.15 7.11
C ALA A 106 -7.67 -10.98 5.92
N GLN A 107 -7.69 -10.37 4.73
CA GLN A 107 -7.09 -10.98 3.56
C GLN A 107 -5.59 -10.86 3.74
N SER A 108 -4.99 -11.87 4.38
CA SER A 108 -3.57 -12.21 4.27
C SER A 108 -3.17 -12.60 2.83
N GLN A 109 -3.91 -12.13 1.81
CA GLN A 109 -3.71 -12.41 0.39
C GLN A 109 -2.99 -11.28 -0.36
N ASN A 110 -2.76 -10.10 0.22
CA ASN A 110 -2.18 -8.98 -0.55
C ASN A 110 -0.74 -9.21 -1.01
N VAL A 111 0.10 -9.90 -0.21
CA VAL A 111 1.48 -10.21 -0.63
C VAL A 111 1.53 -11.38 -1.62
N GLY A 112 0.62 -12.35 -1.48
CA GLY A 112 0.43 -13.45 -2.45
C GLY A 112 -0.01 -12.89 -3.79
N ARG A 113 -1.15 -12.18 -3.82
CA ARG A 113 -1.68 -11.53 -5.04
C ARG A 113 -0.68 -10.64 -5.75
N GLN A 114 0.13 -9.87 -5.03
CA GLN A 114 1.16 -9.03 -5.65
C GLN A 114 2.26 -9.87 -6.32
N ARG A 115 2.73 -10.95 -5.66
CA ARG A 115 3.72 -11.86 -6.26
C ARG A 115 3.13 -12.63 -7.44
N ASP A 116 1.87 -13.03 -7.34
CA ASP A 116 1.16 -13.77 -8.36
C ASP A 116 0.90 -12.89 -9.60
N MET A 117 0.49 -11.64 -9.39
CA MET A 117 0.36 -10.65 -10.46
C MET A 117 1.70 -10.35 -11.15
N LEU A 118 2.79 -10.25 -10.37
CA LEU A 118 4.15 -10.09 -10.91
C LEU A 118 4.56 -11.29 -11.77
N ARG A 119 4.25 -12.52 -11.34
CA ARG A 119 4.52 -13.72 -12.14
C ARG A 119 3.74 -13.73 -13.44
N VAL A 120 2.47 -13.38 -13.41
CA VAL A 120 1.62 -13.28 -14.61
C VAL A 120 2.17 -12.23 -15.56
N ALA A 121 2.52 -11.04 -15.05
CA ALA A 121 3.06 -9.98 -15.89
C ALA A 121 4.40 -10.36 -16.52
N VAL A 122 5.32 -10.99 -15.77
CA VAL A 122 6.57 -11.49 -16.32
C VAL A 122 6.31 -12.55 -17.40
N ARG A 123 5.34 -13.45 -17.20
CA ARG A 123 4.95 -14.47 -18.20
C ARG A 123 4.39 -13.83 -19.46
N VAL A 124 3.56 -12.80 -19.34
CA VAL A 124 3.02 -12.03 -20.47
C VAL A 124 4.16 -11.34 -21.24
N VAL A 125 5.09 -10.68 -20.56
CA VAL A 125 6.24 -10.01 -21.20
C VAL A 125 7.15 -11.03 -21.92
N ALA A 126 7.35 -12.20 -21.34
CA ALA A 126 8.09 -13.29 -21.99
C ALA A 126 7.40 -13.72 -23.29
N ILE A 127 6.07 -13.89 -23.29
CA ILE A 127 5.30 -14.22 -24.49
C ILE A 127 5.37 -13.10 -25.54
N ILE A 128 5.30 -11.83 -25.14
CA ILE A 128 5.47 -10.68 -26.04
C ILE A 128 6.82 -10.75 -26.75
N LYS A 129 7.89 -11.07 -26.00
CA LYS A 129 9.26 -11.16 -26.50
C LYS A 129 9.46 -12.38 -27.41
N GLU A 130 9.01 -13.56 -26.99
CA GLU A 130 9.13 -14.81 -27.75
C GLU A 130 8.31 -14.80 -29.04
N ALA A 131 7.11 -14.22 -29.01
CA ALA A 131 6.25 -14.09 -30.18
C ALA A 131 6.65 -12.91 -31.10
N GLY A 132 7.69 -12.14 -30.76
CA GLY A 132 8.15 -10.99 -31.53
C GLY A 132 7.09 -9.89 -31.69
N MET A 133 6.17 -9.76 -30.71
CA MET A 133 5.03 -8.85 -30.80
C MET A 133 5.45 -7.38 -30.59
N LEU A 134 6.47 -7.17 -29.77
CA LEU A 134 7.08 -5.89 -29.43
C LEU A 134 8.59 -6.10 -29.23
N ASP A 135 9.41 -5.15 -29.65
CA ASP A 135 10.84 -5.16 -29.33
C ASP A 135 11.03 -4.73 -27.88
N VAL A 136 11.32 -5.69 -27.01
CA VAL A 136 11.51 -5.47 -25.57
C VAL A 136 13.01 -5.51 -25.27
N SER A 137 13.60 -4.32 -25.11
CA SER A 137 14.98 -4.14 -24.67
C SER A 137 15.04 -4.01 -23.15
N ASP A 138 16.24 -4.08 -22.57
CA ASP A 138 16.42 -3.91 -21.12
C ASP A 138 15.96 -2.51 -20.65
N ASP A 139 16.03 -1.51 -21.52
CA ASP A 139 15.59 -0.14 -21.25
C ASP A 139 14.05 0.01 -21.27
N THR A 140 13.35 -0.76 -22.11
CA THR A 140 11.88 -0.70 -22.22
C THR A 140 11.18 -1.77 -21.37
N TYR A 141 11.94 -2.71 -20.82
CA TYR A 141 11.40 -3.84 -20.06
C TYR A 141 10.57 -3.40 -18.85
N ALA A 142 11.04 -2.40 -18.09
CA ALA A 142 10.34 -1.92 -16.90
C ALA A 142 8.98 -1.30 -17.26
N ASP A 143 8.92 -0.53 -18.34
CA ASP A 143 7.70 0.11 -18.81
C ASP A 143 6.71 -0.92 -19.36
N VAL A 144 7.19 -1.86 -20.17
CA VAL A 144 6.36 -2.94 -20.73
C VAL A 144 5.82 -3.84 -19.61
N LEU A 145 6.63 -4.12 -18.58
CA LEU A 145 6.20 -4.88 -17.41
C LEU A 145 5.15 -4.12 -16.59
N TYR A 146 5.33 -2.80 -16.40
CA TYR A 146 4.37 -1.96 -15.69
C TYR A 146 3.03 -1.89 -16.43
N GLU A 147 3.03 -1.62 -17.74
CA GLU A 147 1.81 -1.59 -18.57
C GLU A 147 1.11 -2.94 -18.58
N THR A 148 1.87 -4.03 -18.59
CA THR A 148 1.35 -5.38 -18.48
C THR A 148 0.68 -5.63 -17.12
N LEU A 149 1.29 -5.17 -16.03
CA LEU A 149 0.71 -5.26 -14.69
C LEU A 149 -0.60 -4.47 -14.59
N VAL A 150 -0.62 -3.24 -15.10
CA VAL A 150 -1.81 -2.39 -15.14
C VAL A 150 -2.92 -3.07 -15.94
N LYS A 151 -2.60 -3.58 -17.14
CA LYS A 151 -3.59 -4.23 -18.00
C LYS A 151 -4.10 -5.56 -17.42
N ALA A 152 -3.23 -6.36 -16.81
CA ALA A 152 -3.64 -7.59 -16.14
C ALA A 152 -4.57 -7.29 -14.94
N GLN A 153 -4.30 -6.22 -14.19
CA GLN A 153 -5.15 -5.78 -13.09
C GLN A 153 -6.51 -5.26 -13.58
N GLU A 154 -6.55 -4.46 -14.65
CA GLU A 154 -7.80 -3.98 -15.28
C GLU A 154 -8.70 -5.14 -15.72
N LEU A 155 -8.11 -6.22 -16.21
CA LEU A 155 -8.83 -7.40 -16.70
C LEU A 155 -9.10 -8.44 -15.60
N GLY A 156 -8.68 -8.18 -14.36
CA GLY A 156 -8.86 -9.11 -13.23
C GLY A 156 -8.11 -10.44 -13.41
N ILE A 157 -7.01 -10.44 -14.16
CA ILE A 157 -6.24 -11.63 -14.51
C ILE A 157 -5.26 -11.95 -13.36
N GLY A 158 -5.44 -13.12 -12.76
CA GLY A 158 -4.64 -13.64 -11.64
C GLY A 158 -3.78 -14.85 -12.01
N GLU A 159 -3.24 -15.55 -11.01
CA GLU A 159 -2.35 -16.71 -11.20
C GLU A 159 -2.97 -17.83 -12.04
N ASP A 160 -4.28 -18.05 -11.90
CA ASP A 160 -5.04 -19.10 -12.58
C ASP A 160 -5.42 -18.74 -14.04
N ALA A 161 -4.87 -17.65 -14.58
CA ALA A 161 -5.16 -17.21 -15.93
C ALA A 161 -4.79 -18.28 -16.96
N SER A 162 -5.74 -18.58 -17.84
CA SER A 162 -5.52 -19.47 -18.97
C SER A 162 -4.51 -18.87 -19.94
N GLU A 163 -3.82 -19.73 -20.70
CA GLU A 163 -2.86 -19.27 -21.72
C GLU A 163 -3.49 -18.30 -22.73
N LEU A 164 -4.77 -18.50 -23.05
CA LEU A 164 -5.50 -17.65 -23.98
C LEU A 164 -5.76 -16.25 -23.40
N GLU A 165 -5.99 -16.13 -22.09
CA GLU A 165 -6.12 -14.84 -21.40
C GLU A 165 -4.79 -14.10 -21.33
N VAL A 166 -3.71 -14.82 -21.02
CA VAL A 166 -2.33 -14.27 -20.98
C VAL A 166 -1.91 -13.76 -22.36
N VAL A 167 -2.18 -14.51 -23.44
CA VAL A 167 -1.91 -14.08 -24.83
C VAL A 167 -2.77 -12.88 -25.24
N ARG A 168 -4.02 -12.80 -24.76
CA ARG A 168 -4.89 -11.65 -25.02
C ARG A 168 -4.35 -10.37 -24.40
N VAL A 169 -3.83 -10.43 -23.17
CA VAL A 169 -3.13 -9.30 -22.53
C VAL A 169 -1.90 -8.91 -23.34
N ALA A 170 -1.07 -9.90 -23.72
CA ALA A 170 0.13 -9.68 -24.51
C ALA A 170 -0.17 -8.89 -25.80
N ALA A 171 -1.18 -9.32 -26.55
CA ALA A 171 -1.61 -8.67 -27.77
C ALA A 171 -2.14 -7.24 -27.55
N GLN A 172 -2.84 -6.99 -26.44
CA GLN A 172 -3.35 -5.65 -26.11
C GLN A 172 -2.23 -4.69 -25.70
N VAL A 173 -1.26 -5.15 -24.90
CA VAL A 173 -0.09 -4.37 -24.49
C VAL A 173 0.77 -4.05 -25.73
N ALA A 174 1.07 -5.03 -26.57
CA ALA A 174 1.85 -4.81 -27.79
C ALA A 174 1.14 -3.84 -28.78
N ASN A 175 -0.19 -3.89 -28.87
CA ASN A 175 -0.95 -2.96 -29.71
C ASN A 175 -1.00 -1.53 -29.15
N ALA A 176 -0.96 -1.36 -27.83
CA ALA A 176 -0.88 -0.03 -27.22
C ALA A 176 0.44 0.66 -27.59
N TYR A 177 1.56 -0.07 -27.57
CA TYR A 177 2.88 0.45 -27.96
C TYR A 177 3.04 0.71 -29.47
N LYS A 178 2.28 0.04 -30.34
CA LYS A 178 2.29 0.31 -31.80
C LYS A 178 1.52 1.57 -32.21
N ARG A 179 0.70 2.14 -31.31
CA ARG A 179 -0.13 3.32 -31.57
C ARG A 179 0.38 4.60 -30.89
N GLY A 180 1.39 4.48 -30.02
CA GLY A 180 2.08 5.60 -29.37
C GLY A 180 3.23 6.15 -30.20
#